data_AF-A0A415N2Y9-F1
#
_entry.id   AF-A0A415N2Y9-F1
#
_cell.length_a   1.000
_cell.length_b   1.000
_cell.length_c   1.000
_cell.angle_alpha   90.00
_cell.angle_beta   90.00
_cell.angle_gamma   90.00
#
_symmetry.space_group_name_H-M   'P 1'
#
loop_
_entity.id
_entity.type
_entity.pdbx_description
1 polymer ?
#
loop_
_entity_poly.entity_id
_entity_poly.type
_entity_poly.pdbx_seq_one_letter_code
_entity_poly.pdbx_strand_id
1 'polypeptide(L)'
;MRVFAAFIAEDRTEFIDAFLKGEKIRNIKDNQGRKMKDVVLKERLAEYDKYLKNVYDNSSGYIHLSSKAFHASATASEADNYHVEFTIGLPLNEKANVILLEAADAFLHYLQLQNSLLIKVADSKRAT
;
A
#
# COMPACT_ATOMS: atom_id res chain seq x y z
N MET A 1 1.41 1.24 6.39
CA MET A 1 1.06 2.68 6.52
C MET A 1 0.48 3.07 7.88
N ARG A 2 -0.57 2.40 8.41
CA ARG A 2 -1.16 2.74 9.73
C ARG A 2 -0.16 2.66 10.88
N VAL A 3 0.62 1.57 10.92
CA VAL A 3 1.71 1.39 11.89
C VAL A 3 2.69 2.57 11.81
N PHE A 4 3.14 2.93 10.61
CA PHE A 4 4.03 4.07 10.38
C PHE A 4 3.43 5.41 10.84
N ALA A 5 2.13 5.65 10.62
CA ALA A 5 1.45 6.86 11.09
C ALA A 5 1.61 7.06 12.61
N ALA A 6 1.59 5.99 13.41
CA ALA A 6 1.83 6.06 14.85
C ALA A 6 3.27 6.50 15.21
N PHE A 7 4.27 6.25 14.35
CA PHE A 7 5.65 6.67 14.60
C PHE A 7 5.90 8.14 14.29
N ILE A 8 5.19 8.66 13.27
CA ILE A 8 5.34 10.02 12.79
C ILE A 8 4.24 10.97 13.28
N ALA A 9 3.30 10.51 14.09
CA ALA A 9 2.30 11.37 14.71
C ALA A 9 2.97 12.47 15.55
N GLU A 10 2.35 13.65 15.57
CA GLU A 10 2.80 14.80 16.38
C GLU A 10 2.86 14.43 17.88
N ASP A 11 1.77 13.88 18.40
CA ASP A 11 1.70 13.22 19.70
C ASP A 11 1.27 11.75 19.51
N ARG A 12 2.12 10.83 19.97
CA ARG A 12 1.89 9.38 19.81
C ARG A 12 0.83 8.84 20.75
N THR A 13 0.70 9.40 21.95
CA THR A 13 -0.29 8.99 22.94
C THR A 13 -1.66 9.45 22.47
N GLU A 14 -1.78 10.71 22.05
CA GLU A 14 -3.01 11.25 21.49
C GLU A 14 -3.42 10.51 20.21
N PHE A 15 -2.45 10.17 19.36
CA PHE A 15 -2.71 9.33 18.18
C PHE A 15 -3.32 7.98 18.54
N ILE A 16 -2.77 7.28 19.53
CA ILE A 16 -3.27 5.96 19.95
C ILE A 16 -4.70 6.11 20.48
N ASP A 17 -4.94 7.09 21.35
CA ASP A 17 -6.27 7.35 21.92
C ASP A 17 -7.29 7.70 20.83
N ALA A 18 -6.94 8.60 19.91
CA ALA A 18 -7.79 8.98 18.79
C ALA A 18 -8.07 7.78 17.86
N PHE A 19 -7.05 6.98 17.55
CA PHE A 19 -7.19 5.78 16.73
C PHE A 19 -8.12 4.75 17.37
N LEU A 20 -7.97 4.49 18.68
CA LEU A 20 -8.85 3.57 19.42
C LEU A 20 -10.28 4.07 19.53
N LYS A 21 -10.49 5.40 19.56
CA LYS A 21 -11.82 6.03 19.48
C LYS A 21 -12.44 5.99 18.08
N GLY A 22 -11.74 5.43 17.09
CA GLY A 22 -12.22 5.33 15.71
C GLY A 22 -12.00 6.60 14.88
N GLU A 23 -11.17 7.53 15.33
CA GLU A 23 -10.83 8.70 14.52
C GLU A 23 -10.07 8.28 13.26
N LYS A 24 -10.42 8.90 12.14
CA LYS A 24 -9.75 8.64 10.87
C LYS A 24 -8.35 9.25 10.90
N ILE A 25 -7.32 8.41 10.75
CA ILE A 25 -5.89 8.82 10.67
C ILE A 25 -5.66 10.03 9.75
N ARG A 26 -6.39 10.13 8.63
CA ARG A 26 -6.31 11.27 7.69
C ARG A 26 -6.58 12.65 8.30
N ASN A 27 -7.20 12.71 9.48
CA ASN A 27 -7.51 13.94 10.20
C ASN A 27 -6.42 14.32 11.21
N ILE A 28 -5.61 13.36 11.63
CA ILE A 28 -4.53 13.53 12.61
C ILE A 28 -3.28 14.07 11.91
N LYS A 29 -2.50 14.90 12.60
CA LYS A 29 -1.29 15.51 12.08
C LYS A 29 -0.05 14.64 12.33
N ASP A 30 0.88 14.69 11.38
CA ASP A 30 2.24 14.20 11.56
C ASP A 30 3.10 15.21 12.33
N ASN A 31 4.33 14.81 12.64
CA ASN A 31 5.36 15.60 13.31
C ASN A 31 5.90 16.78 12.47
N GLN A 32 5.31 17.04 11.30
CA GLN A 32 5.54 18.22 10.47
C GLN A 32 4.27 19.08 10.36
N GLY A 33 3.24 18.80 11.17
CA GLY A 33 1.97 19.52 11.19
C GLY A 33 1.04 19.20 10.01
N ARG A 34 1.36 18.22 9.17
CA ARG A 34 0.58 17.84 7.98
C ARG A 34 -0.43 16.76 8.32
N LYS A 35 -1.67 16.90 7.83
CA LYS A 35 -2.68 15.84 7.97
C LYS A 35 -2.25 14.57 7.26
N MET A 36 -2.32 13.42 7.94
CA MET A 36 -1.84 12.12 7.47
C MET A 36 -2.77 11.45 6.44
N LYS A 37 -3.05 12.15 5.34
CA LYS A 37 -3.68 11.56 4.15
C LYS A 37 -2.73 10.54 3.52
N ASP A 38 -3.27 9.60 2.74
CA ASP A 38 -2.48 8.57 2.07
C ASP A 38 -1.33 9.14 1.24
N VAL A 39 -1.54 10.27 0.56
CA VAL A 39 -0.49 10.98 -0.20
C VAL A 39 0.67 11.41 0.71
N VAL A 40 0.37 12.01 1.87
CA VAL A 40 1.40 12.46 2.83
C VAL A 40 2.11 11.26 3.43
N LEU A 41 1.38 10.24 3.87
CA LEU A 41 1.98 9.03 4.41
C LEU A 41 2.90 8.36 3.37
N LYS A 42 2.52 8.38 2.08
CA LYS A 42 3.30 7.81 0.98
C LYS A 42 4.59 8.59 0.76
N GLU A 43 4.51 9.92 0.72
CA GLU A 43 5.69 10.79 0.62
C GLU A 43 6.66 10.55 1.78
N ARG A 44 6.13 10.53 3.02
CA ARG A 44 6.92 10.30 4.23
C ARG A 44 7.54 8.91 4.26
N LEU A 45 6.85 7.87 3.79
CA LEU A 45 7.43 6.53 3.69
C LEU A 45 8.45 6.42 2.56
N ALA A 46 8.32 7.20 1.49
CA ALA A 46 9.28 7.21 0.39
C ALA A 46 10.66 7.76 0.80
N GLU A 47 10.73 8.52 1.90
CA GLU A 47 11.99 8.91 2.53
C GLU A 47 12.79 7.70 3.05
N TYR A 48 12.10 6.62 3.43
CA TYR A 48 12.71 5.38 3.94
C TYR A 48 12.88 4.30 2.86
N ASP A 49 11.96 4.26 1.89
CA ASP A 49 12.01 3.35 0.75
C ASP A 49 11.60 4.07 -0.55
N LYS A 50 12.58 4.40 -1.38
CA LYS A 50 12.37 5.14 -2.63
C LYS A 50 11.45 4.41 -3.63
N TYR A 51 11.36 3.08 -3.54
CA TYR A 51 10.51 2.28 -4.43
C TYR A 51 9.04 2.29 -4.00
N LEU A 52 8.75 2.63 -2.74
CA LEU A 52 7.41 2.59 -2.17
C LEU A 52 6.40 3.47 -2.90
N LYS A 53 6.83 4.63 -3.39
CA LYS A 53 5.94 5.49 -4.19
C LYS A 53 5.45 4.76 -5.45
N ASN A 54 6.36 4.12 -6.18
CA ASN A 54 6.03 3.39 -7.40
C ASN A 54 5.14 2.17 -7.10
N VAL A 55 5.49 1.38 -6.07
CA VAL A 55 4.69 0.20 -5.70
C VAL A 55 3.30 0.59 -5.22
N TYR A 56 3.16 1.66 -4.43
CA TYR A 56 1.87 2.17 -3.98
C TYR A 56 1.03 2.67 -5.17
N ASP A 57 1.61 3.46 -6.07
CA ASP A 57 0.89 3.99 -7.23
C ASP A 57 0.46 2.85 -8.18
N ASN A 58 1.28 1.81 -8.34
CA ASN A 58 0.94 0.64 -9.15
C ASN A 58 -0.15 -0.24 -8.53
N SER A 59 -0.07 -0.51 -7.22
CA SER A 59 -1.02 -1.37 -6.50
C SER A 59 -2.36 -0.69 -6.26
N SER A 60 -2.37 0.59 -5.88
CA SER A 60 -3.62 1.36 -5.70
C SER A 60 -4.44 1.47 -6.99
N GLY A 61 -3.78 1.43 -8.16
CA GLY A 61 -4.45 1.37 -9.46
C GLY A 61 -5.35 0.15 -9.63
N TYR A 62 -5.03 -1.00 -9.03
CA TYR A 62 -5.90 -2.19 -9.08
C TYR A 62 -7.11 -2.05 -8.16
N ILE A 63 -6.95 -1.42 -6.99
CA ILE A 63 -8.04 -1.16 -6.03
C ILE A 63 -9.03 -0.15 -6.58
N HIS A 64 -8.54 0.89 -7.27
CA HIS A 64 -9.38 1.91 -7.88
C HIS A 64 -9.97 1.51 -9.24
N LEU A 65 -9.83 0.23 -9.64
CA LEU A 65 -10.29 -0.28 -10.95
C LEU A 65 -9.80 0.61 -12.11
N SER A 66 -8.57 1.11 -12.03
CA SER A 66 -7.97 1.97 -13.06
C SER A 66 -7.79 1.22 -14.39
N SER A 67 -7.26 1.92 -15.40
CA SER A 67 -6.95 1.30 -16.70
C SER A 67 -6.09 0.04 -16.57
N LYS A 68 -5.27 -0.09 -15.52
CA LYS A 68 -4.50 -1.32 -15.25
C LYS A 68 -5.37 -2.53 -14.96
N ALA A 69 -6.42 -2.37 -14.15
CA ALA A 69 -7.37 -3.43 -13.86
C ALA A 69 -8.17 -3.79 -15.12
N PHE A 70 -8.54 -2.78 -15.92
CA PHE A 70 -9.23 -2.97 -17.19
C PHE A 70 -8.38 -3.68 -18.24
N HIS A 71 -7.10 -3.32 -18.39
CA HIS A 71 -6.18 -3.99 -19.31
C HIS A 71 -5.87 -5.44 -18.89
N ALA A 72 -5.89 -5.73 -17.59
CA ALA A 72 -5.70 -7.10 -17.10
C ALA A 72 -6.91 -8.01 -17.40
N SER A 73 -8.11 -7.44 -17.58
CA SER A 73 -9.32 -8.21 -17.90
C SER A 73 -9.66 -8.22 -19.40
N ALA A 74 -8.99 -7.41 -20.21
CA ALA A 74 -9.23 -7.30 -21.65
C ALA A 74 -8.17 -8.08 -22.46
N THR A 75 -8.60 -9.03 -23.28
CA THR A 75 -7.74 -9.72 -24.25
C THR A 75 -8.18 -9.41 -25.68
N ALA A 76 -7.22 -9.25 -26.58
CA ALA A 76 -7.51 -9.23 -28.00
C ALA A 76 -7.93 -10.65 -28.43
N SER A 77 -9.08 -10.78 -29.07
CA SER A 77 -9.53 -12.03 -29.66
C SER A 77 -8.52 -12.52 -30.70
N GLU A 78 -8.19 -13.82 -30.69
CA GLU A 78 -7.37 -14.44 -31.75
C GLU A 78 -8.12 -14.59 -33.08
N ALA A 79 -9.43 -14.32 -33.11
CA ALA A 79 -10.22 -14.33 -34.33
C ALA A 79 -10.06 -13.02 -35.11
N ASP A 80 -9.86 -13.15 -36.43
CA ASP A 80 -9.74 -12.03 -37.36
C ASP A 80 -10.82 -10.95 -37.13
N ASN A 81 -10.33 -9.74 -36.83
CA ASN A 81 -10.99 -8.43 -36.88
C ASN A 81 -11.90 -8.00 -35.71
N TYR A 82 -11.38 -7.03 -34.92
CA TYR A 82 -12.10 -6.07 -34.07
C TYR A 82 -12.95 -6.60 -32.89
N HIS A 83 -12.60 -7.74 -32.32
CA HIS A 83 -13.26 -8.23 -31.10
C HIS A 83 -12.39 -8.02 -29.85
N VAL A 84 -12.92 -7.27 -28.87
CA VAL A 84 -12.35 -7.16 -27.51
C VAL A 84 -13.09 -8.15 -26.62
N GLU A 85 -12.35 -9.06 -26.00
CA GLU A 85 -12.90 -10.01 -25.03
C GLU A 85 -12.60 -9.51 -23.61
N PHE A 86 -13.62 -9.56 -22.75
CA PHE A 86 -13.48 -9.27 -21.33
C PHE A 86 -13.71 -10.52 -20.52
N THR A 87 -12.74 -10.87 -19.68
CA THR A 87 -12.84 -12.04 -18.82
C THR A 87 -13.22 -11.65 -17.40
N ILE A 88 -14.31 -12.25 -16.88
CA ILE A 88 -14.79 -12.04 -15.50
C ILE A 88 -14.96 -13.40 -14.83
N GLY A 89 -14.24 -13.64 -13.74
CA GLY A 89 -14.40 -14.85 -12.91
C GLY A 89 -13.76 -16.13 -13.45
N LEU A 90 -13.10 -16.10 -14.61
CA LEU A 90 -12.26 -17.21 -15.06
C LEU A 90 -10.91 -17.20 -14.33
N PRO A 91 -10.21 -18.36 -14.27
CA PRO A 91 -8.83 -18.42 -13.78
C PRO A 91 -7.93 -17.42 -14.49
N LEU A 92 -7.02 -16.80 -13.75
CA LEU A 92 -6.05 -15.88 -14.31
C LEU A 92 -5.16 -16.61 -15.33
N ASN A 93 -4.94 -15.98 -16.48
CA ASN A 93 -4.01 -16.46 -17.49
C ASN A 93 -2.58 -16.48 -16.92
N GLU A 94 -1.73 -17.41 -17.35
CA GLU A 94 -0.32 -17.49 -16.95
C GLU A 94 0.47 -16.20 -17.20
N LYS A 95 0.06 -15.35 -18.17
CA LYS A 95 0.64 -14.01 -18.38
C LYS A 95 0.55 -13.12 -17.12
N ALA A 96 -0.42 -13.37 -16.23
CA ALA A 96 -0.55 -12.65 -14.96
C ALA A 96 0.49 -13.11 -13.91
N ASN A 97 1.13 -14.27 -14.09
CA ASN A 97 2.06 -14.83 -13.10
C ASN A 97 3.20 -13.86 -12.75
N VAL A 98 3.74 -13.15 -13.72
CA VAL A 98 4.82 -12.17 -13.49
C VAL A 98 4.36 -11.08 -12.52
N ILE A 99 3.18 -10.51 -12.75
CA ILE A 99 2.60 -9.45 -11.90
C ILE A 99 2.26 -10.00 -10.51
N LEU A 100 1.76 -11.24 -10.42
CA LEU A 100 1.46 -11.89 -9.15
C LEU A 100 2.72 -12.16 -8.32
N LEU A 101 3.81 -12.59 -8.96
CA LEU A 101 5.11 -12.78 -8.30
C LEU A 101 5.67 -11.46 -7.80
N GLU A 102 5.64 -10.40 -8.64
CA GLU A 102 6.04 -9.05 -8.22
C GLU A 102 5.21 -8.54 -7.02
N ALA A 103 3.90 -8.82 -7.02
CA ALA A 103 3.04 -8.47 -5.90
C ALA A 103 3.38 -9.25 -4.62
N ALA A 104 3.73 -10.54 -4.74
CA ALA A 104 4.18 -11.36 -3.63
C ALA A 104 5.52 -10.85 -3.05
N ASP A 105 6.48 -10.52 -3.91
CA ASP A 105 7.77 -9.94 -3.49
C ASP A 105 7.58 -8.60 -2.78
N ALA A 106 6.74 -7.73 -3.34
CA ALA A 106 6.39 -6.46 -2.70
C ALA A 106 5.73 -6.67 -1.33
N PHE A 107 4.82 -7.65 -1.22
CA PHE A 107 4.19 -8.00 0.05
C PHE A 107 5.22 -8.46 1.10
N LEU A 108 6.12 -9.36 0.72
CA LEU A 108 7.19 -9.85 1.61
C LEU A 108 8.09 -8.71 2.08
N HIS A 109 8.52 -7.84 1.16
CA HIS A 109 9.36 -6.67 1.48
C HIS A 109 8.68 -5.73 2.50
N TYR A 110 7.41 -5.37 2.28
CA TYR A 110 6.72 -4.49 3.23
C TYR A 110 6.35 -5.16 4.55
N LEU A 111 6.15 -6.48 4.56
CA LEU A 111 5.99 -7.24 5.80
C LEU A 111 7.28 -7.20 6.63
N GLN A 112 8.44 -7.38 6.00
CA GLN A 112 9.75 -7.25 6.64
C GLN A 112 9.98 -5.83 7.17
N LEU A 113 9.65 -4.80 6.37
CA LEU A 113 9.72 -3.41 6.80
C LEU A 113 8.84 -3.16 8.03
N GLN A 114 7.59 -3.64 8.02
CA GLN A 114 6.69 -3.53 9.16
C GLN A 114 7.25 -4.24 10.40
N ASN A 115 7.80 -5.45 10.23
CA ASN A 115 8.41 -6.19 11.33
C ASN A 115 9.59 -5.42 11.94
N SER A 116 10.43 -4.81 11.10
CA SER A 116 11.55 -3.97 11.56
C SER A 116 11.10 -2.80 12.44
N LEU A 117 9.95 -2.19 12.12
CA LEU A 117 9.37 -1.11 12.93
C LEU A 117 8.88 -1.63 14.28
N LEU A 118 8.22 -2.80 14.31
CA LEU A 118 7.70 -3.40 15.53
C LEU A 118 8.81 -3.88 16.47
N ILE A 119 9.89 -4.47 15.92
CA ILE A 119 11.06 -4.90 16.69
C ILE A 119 11.69 -3.69 17.42
N LYS A 120 11.87 -2.56 16.72
CA LYS A 120 12.38 -1.32 17.34
C LYS A 120 11.52 -0.86 18.53
N VAL A 121 10.21 -1.03 18.45
CA VAL A 121 9.31 -0.72 19.58
C VAL A 121 9.53 -1.70 20.73
N ALA A 122 9.55 -3.00 20.45
CA ALA A 122 9.76 -4.03 21.47
C ALA A 122 11.09 -3.84 22.21
N ASP A 123 12.16 -3.55 21.48
CA ASP A 123 13.49 -3.33 22.06
C ASP A 123 13.55 -2.04 22.88
N SER A 124 12.84 -0.98 22.46
CA SER A 124 12.78 0.26 23.26
C SER A 124 12.16 0.06 24.65
N LYS A 125 11.32 -0.97 24.82
CA LYS A 125 10.69 -1.33 26.10
C LYS A 125 11.53 -2.26 26.95
N ARG A 126 12.56 -2.90 26.38
CA ARG A 126 13.50 -3.78 27.12
C ARG A 126 14.67 -2.99 27.74
N ALA A 127 14.95 -1.81 27.21
CA ALA A 127 16.02 -0.93 27.68
C ALA A 127 15.59 0.02 28.83
N THR A 128 14.31 0.00 29.21
CA THR A 128 13.70 0.68 30.38
C THR A 128 13.31 -0.34 31.42
#